data_AF-A0A484Z8Z0-F1
#
_entry.id   AF-A0A484Z8Z0-F1
#
_cell.length_a   1.000
_cell.length_b   1.000
_cell.length_c   1.000
_cell.angle_alpha   90.00
_cell.angle_beta   90.00
_cell.angle_gamma   90.00
#
_symmetry.space_group_name_H-M   'P 1'
#
loop_
_entity.id
_entity.type
_entity.pdbx_description
1 polymer ?
#
loop_
_entity_poly.entity_id
_entity_poly.type
_entity_poly.pdbx_seq_one_letter_code
_entity_poly.pdbx_strand_id
1 'polypeptide(L)' 'MKLTQLATGLLLAGVMTGSALAADKIVIAHRGASGYLPEHTLPAKAMALRAGGRITLSRIW' A
#
# COMPACT_ATOMS: atom_id res chain seq x y z
N MET A 1 -21.76 24.12 -36.18
CA MET A 1 -20.34 24.26 -35.80
C MET A 1 -20.17 24.53 -34.30
N LYS A 2 -20.82 25.56 -33.72
CA LYS A 2 -20.71 25.85 -32.27
C LYS A 2 -21.20 24.72 -31.35
N LEU A 3 -22.31 24.06 -31.71
CA LEU A 3 -22.89 22.97 -30.89
C LEU A 3 -22.04 21.68 -30.91
N THR A 4 -21.47 21.35 -32.07
CA THR A 4 -20.57 20.19 -32.21
C THR A 4 -19.27 20.43 -31.45
N GLN A 5 -18.71 21.65 -31.47
CA GLN A 5 -17.53 22.01 -30.67
C GLN A 5 -17.79 21.91 -29.16
N LEU A 6 -18.98 22.32 -28.70
CA LEU A 6 -19.37 22.20 -27.29
C LEU A 6 -19.49 20.73 -26.84
N ALA A 7 -20.11 19.89 -27.67
CA ALA A 7 -20.27 18.46 -27.41
C ALA A 7 -18.92 17.73 -27.39
N THR A 8 -18.01 18.05 -28.31
CA THR A 8 -16.66 17.48 -28.35
C THR A 8 -15.84 17.92 -27.12
N GLY A 9 -15.95 19.17 -26.69
CA GLY A 9 -15.27 19.66 -25.48
C GLY A 9 -15.73 18.95 -24.21
N LEU A 10 -17.05 18.71 -24.07
CA LEU A 10 -17.60 18.00 -22.91
C LEU A 10 -17.21 16.52 -22.90
N LEU A 11 -17.15 15.89 -24.08
CA LEU A 11 -16.67 14.51 -24.24
C LEU A 11 -15.18 14.36 -23.88
N LEU A 12 -14.31 15.30 -24.29
CA LEU A 12 -12.89 15.27 -23.93
C LEU A 12 -12.66 15.55 -22.44
N ALA A 13 -13.47 16.41 -21.81
CA ALA A 13 -13.36 16.70 -20.39
C ALA A 13 -13.64 15.47 -19.51
N GLY A 14 -14.55 14.58 -19.93
CA GLY A 14 -14.89 13.35 -19.22
C GLY A 14 -13.80 12.27 -19.22
N VAL A 15 -12.82 12.34 -20.13
CA VAL A 15 -11.73 11.34 -20.25
C VAL A 15 -10.56 11.64 -19.30
N MET A 16 -10.48 12.85 -18.72
CA MET A 16 -9.32 13.28 -17.92
C MET A 16 -9.36 12.85 -16.44
N THR A 17 -10.40 12.15 -15.99
CA THR A 17 -10.46 11.56 -14.64
C THR A 17 -9.76 10.21 -14.60
N GLY A 18 -8.43 10.21 -14.69
CA GLY A 18 -7.61 9.03 -14.44
C GLY A 18 -7.59 8.68 -12.96
N SER A 19 -8.10 7.52 -12.59
CA SER A 19 -8.01 6.96 -11.24
C SER A 19 -6.60 6.40 -10.99
N ALA A 20 -5.91 6.91 -9.97
CA ALA A 20 -4.65 6.33 -9.52
C ALA A 20 -4.95 4.96 -8.86
N LEU A 21 -4.51 3.89 -9.50
CA LEU A 21 -4.52 2.54 -8.90
C LEU A 21 -3.57 2.56 -7.70
N ALA A 22 -4.12 2.59 -6.49
CA ALA A 22 -3.33 2.49 -5.27
C ALA A 22 -2.70 1.10 -5.19
N ALA A 23 -1.36 1.03 -5.29
CA ALA A 23 -0.64 -0.21 -5.05
C ALA A 23 -0.66 -0.54 -3.55
N ASP A 24 -0.80 -1.83 -3.22
CA ASP A 24 -0.75 -2.28 -1.83
C ASP A 24 0.61 -1.94 -1.21
N LYS A 25 0.57 -1.17 -0.12
CA LYS A 25 1.77 -0.80 0.64
C LYS A 25 2.29 -2.00 1.42
N ILE A 26 3.50 -2.47 1.08
CA ILE A 26 4.18 -3.53 1.83
C ILE A 26 4.90 -2.91 3.04
N VAL A 27 4.60 -3.43 4.23
CA VAL A 27 5.29 -3.07 5.49
C VAL A 27 6.10 -4.29 5.95
N ILE A 28 7.41 -4.12 6.15
CA ILE A 28 8.31 -5.18 6.60
C ILE A 28 8.75 -4.89 8.04
N ALA A 29 8.49 -5.81 8.95
CA ALA A 29 8.93 -5.70 10.33
C ALA A 29 10.41 -6.14 10.44
N HIS A 30 11.32 -5.19 10.59
CA HIS A 30 12.74 -5.48 10.76
C HIS A 30 12.99 -6.08 12.15
N ARG A 31 13.41 -7.36 12.20
CA ARG A 31 13.66 -8.13 13.45
C ARG A 31 12.44 -8.33 14.36
N GLY A 32 11.22 -8.21 13.81
CA GLY A 32 9.96 -8.25 14.57
C GLY A 32 9.52 -6.87 15.04
N ALA A 33 8.66 -6.80 16.06
CA ALA A 33 8.22 -5.55 16.69
C ALA A 33 9.28 -5.01 17.68
N SER A 34 10.50 -4.78 17.21
CA SER A 34 11.69 -4.45 18.03
C SER A 34 11.58 -3.16 18.84
N GLY A 35 10.70 -2.23 18.44
CA GLY A 35 10.39 -1.04 19.24
C GLY A 35 9.55 -1.32 20.49
N TYR A 36 8.92 -2.50 20.58
CA TYR A 36 8.04 -2.89 21.68
C TYR A 36 8.55 -4.10 22.46
N LEU A 37 9.25 -5.03 21.80
CA LEU A 37 9.75 -6.28 22.39
C LEU A 37 11.22 -6.50 22.04
N PRO A 38 11.94 -7.34 22.81
CA PRO A 38 13.27 -7.77 22.45
C PRO A 38 13.32 -8.28 21.01
N GLU A 39 14.22 -7.69 20.23
CA GLU A 39 14.46 -8.00 18.84
C GLU A 39 14.84 -9.47 18.63
N HIS A 40 14.49 -9.99 17.46
CA HIS A 40 14.70 -11.41 17.15
C HIS A 40 14.17 -12.33 18.26
N THR A 41 12.92 -12.17 18.67
CA THR A 41 12.26 -13.16 19.54
C THR A 41 10.98 -13.64 18.90
N LEU A 42 10.50 -14.84 19.29
CA LEU A 42 9.20 -15.33 18.84
C LEU A 42 8.06 -14.36 19.22
N PRO A 43 8.02 -13.78 20.44
CA PRO A 43 7.06 -12.73 20.78
C PRO A 43 7.14 -11.50 19.86
N ALA A 44 8.33 -11.02 19.51
CA ALA A 44 8.47 -9.86 18.62
C ALA A 44 7.94 -10.15 17.20
N LYS A 45 8.17 -11.36 16.67
CA LYS A 45 7.60 -11.80 15.38
C LYS A 45 6.07 -11.95 15.47
N ALA A 46 5.56 -12.58 16.53
CA ALA A 46 4.12 -12.77 16.73
C ALA A 46 3.38 -11.42 16.79
N MET A 47 3.93 -10.45 17.52
CA MET A 47 3.37 -9.10 17.57
C MET A 47 3.44 -8.40 16.20
N ALA A 48 4.54 -8.54 15.47
CA ALA A 48 4.65 -7.96 14.12
C ALA A 48 3.59 -8.53 13.16
N LEU A 49 3.30 -9.84 13.23
CA LEU A 49 2.22 -10.47 12.46
C LEU A 49 0.87 -9.86 12.82
N ARG A 50 0.59 -9.72 14.14
CA ARG A 50 -0.65 -9.14 14.66
C ARG A 50 -0.82 -7.67 14.26
N ALA A 51 0.27 -6.93 14.14
CA ALA A 51 0.26 -5.52 13.72
C ALA A 51 0.11 -5.33 12.19
N GLY A 52 -0.13 -6.39 11.42
CA GLY A 52 -0.24 -6.32 9.96
C GLY A 52 1.12 -6.15 9.26
N GLY A 53 2.22 -6.33 9.97
CA GLY A 53 3.56 -6.36 9.40
C GLY A 53 3.83 -7.68 8.69
N ARG A 54 4.47 -7.61 7.53
CA ARG A 54 4.99 -8.80 6.85
C ARG A 54 6.31 -9.19 7.50
N ILE A 55 6.35 -10.37 8.11
CA ILE A 55 7.58 -11.02 8.54
C ILE A 55 8.00 -11.99 7.45
N THR A 56 9.00 -11.58 6.66
CA THR A 56 9.62 -12.49 5.69
C THR A 56 10.35 -13.59 6.46
N LEU A 57 10.05 -14.84 6.14
CA LEU A 57 10.63 -16.03 6.78
C LEU A 57 12.14 -16.18 6.57
N SER A 58 12.82 -15.24 5.89
CA SER A 58 14.25 -15.33 5.58
C SER A 58 15.18 -15.31 6.80
N ARG A 59 14.62 -15.03 7.98
CA ARG A 59 15.35 -15.16 9.23
C ARG A 59 14.37 -15.32 10.39
N ILE A 60 13.67 -16.46 10.44
CA ILE A 60 13.64 -17.17 11.72
C ILE A 60 15.12 -17.30 12.12
N TRP A 61 15.43 -17.28 13.40
CA TRP A 61 16.71 -17.87 13.79
C TRP A 61 16.95 -19.19 13.06
#